data_AF-A0A376H1H4-F1
#
_entry.id   AF-A0A376H1H4-F1
#
_cell.length_a   1.000
_cell.length_b   1.000
_cell.length_c   1.000
_cell.angle_alpha   90.00
_cell.angle_beta   90.00
_cell.angle_gamma   90.00
#
_symmetry.space_group_name_H-M   'P 1'
#
loop_
_entity.id
_entity.type
_entity.pdbx_description
1 polymer ?
#
loop_
_entity_poly.entity_id
_entity_poly.type
_entity_poly.pdbx_seq_one_letter_code
_entity_poly.pdbx_strand_id
1 'polypeptide(L)' 'MYSMELAQKKYVKNKVRKAFIKANVTIPKIVINGMATALYKEFINLSIEEQERLLFSDELLPLLVQKHVERMEQEFIL' A
#
# COMPACT_ATOMS: atom_id res chain seq x y z
N MET A 1 8.01 6.31 -19.75
CA MET A 1 7.68 6.92 -18.44
C MET A 1 6.32 6.46 -17.93
N TYR A 2 5.21 6.75 -18.62
CA TYR A 2 3.83 6.30 -18.26
C TYR A 2 3.66 4.79 -18.01
N SER A 3 4.39 3.93 -18.72
CA SER A 3 4.32 2.48 -18.56
C SER A 3 4.90 1.99 -17.23
N MET A 4 5.92 2.67 -16.70
CA MET A 4 6.65 2.28 -15.49
C MET A 4 5.83 2.59 -14.23
N GLU A 5 5.26 3.79 -14.15
CA GLU A 5 4.36 4.20 -13.06
C GLU A 5 3.11 3.29 -13.00
N LEU A 6 2.54 2.93 -14.16
CA LEU A 6 1.42 2.01 -14.23
C LEU A 6 1.79 0.60 -13.75
N ALA A 7 3.00 0.13 -14.09
CA ALA A 7 3.52 -1.16 -13.64
C ALA A 7 3.73 -1.17 -12.12
N GLN A 8 4.36 -0.14 -11.56
CA GLN A 8 4.55 0.03 -10.11
C GLN A 8 3.22 0.07 -9.36
N LYS A 9 2.26 0.87 -9.84
CA LYS A 9 0.91 0.93 -9.28
C LYS A 9 0.22 -0.42 -9.25
N LYS A 10 0.29 -1.18 -10.35
CA LYS A 10 -0.29 -2.53 -10.41
C LYS A 10 0.42 -3.47 -9.45
N TYR A 11 1.75 -3.41 -9.39
CA TYR A 11 2.56 -4.25 -8.54
C TYR A 11 2.23 -4.03 -7.05
N VAL A 12 2.31 -2.79 -6.55
CA VAL A 12 2.07 -2.48 -5.14
C VAL A 12 0.66 -2.88 -4.73
N LYS A 13 -0.35 -2.50 -5.53
CA LYS A 13 -1.74 -2.88 -5.24
C LYS A 13 -1.94 -4.39 -5.22
N ASN A 14 -1.29 -5.14 -6.12
CA ASN A 14 -1.39 -6.59 -6.12
C ASN A 14 -0.69 -7.23 -4.92
N LYS A 15 0.46 -6.71 -4.48
CA LYS A 15 1.15 -7.18 -3.27
C LYS A 15 0.25 -7.00 -2.03
N VAL A 16 -0.38 -5.83 -1.90
CA VAL A 16 -1.37 -5.55 -0.84
C VAL A 16 -2.55 -6.52 -0.89
N ARG A 17 -3.22 -6.65 -2.05
CA ARG A 17 -4.39 -7.54 -2.20
C ARG A 17 -4.05 -8.97 -1.82
N LYS A 18 -2.92 -9.50 -2.31
CA LYS A 18 -2.49 -10.88 -2.02
C LYS A 18 -2.28 -11.11 -0.53
N ALA A 19 -1.70 -10.14 0.18
CA ALA A 19 -1.49 -10.25 1.61
C ALA A 19 -2.81 -10.33 2.38
N PHE A 20 -3.77 -9.44 2.09
CA PHE A 20 -5.08 -9.47 2.76
C PHE A 20 -5.90 -10.72 2.42
N ILE A 21 -5.89 -11.16 1.16
CA ILE A 21 -6.55 -12.41 0.74
C ILE A 21 -5.95 -13.62 1.47
N LYS A 22 -4.62 -13.66 1.62
CA LYS A 22 -3.92 -14.74 2.34
C LYS A 22 -4.20 -14.70 3.84
N ALA A 23 -4.34 -13.51 4.42
CA ALA A 23 -4.58 -13.33 5.85
C ALA A 23 -6.00 -13.70 6.27
N ASN A 24 -7.04 -13.47 5.43
CA ASN A 24 -8.41 -13.82 5.76
C ASN A 24 -9.36 -13.85 4.53
N VAL A 25 -10.03 -14.98 4.30
CA VAL A 25 -10.98 -15.18 3.18
C VAL A 25 -12.34 -14.49 3.36
N THR A 26 -12.64 -13.97 4.55
CA THR A 26 -13.94 -13.33 4.84
C THR A 26 -13.97 -11.81 4.63
N ILE A 27 -12.83 -11.17 4.34
CA ILE A 27 -12.81 -9.71 4.09
C ILE A 27 -13.45 -9.43 2.72
N PRO A 28 -14.46 -8.55 2.65
CA PRO A 28 -15.10 -8.20 1.38
C PRO A 28 -14.08 -7.62 0.38
N LYS A 29 -14.17 -8.05 -0.89
CA LYS A 29 -13.28 -7.58 -1.96
C LYS A 29 -13.24 -6.06 -2.11
N ILE A 30 -14.37 -5.39 -1.84
CA ILE A 30 -14.46 -3.93 -1.87
C ILE A 30 -13.55 -3.27 -0.83
N VAL A 31 -13.50 -3.83 0.39
CA VAL A 31 -12.64 -3.36 1.48
C VAL A 31 -11.17 -3.58 1.10
N ILE A 32 -10.83 -4.76 0.59
CA ILE A 32 -9.45 -5.07 0.14
C ILE A 32 -9.00 -4.10 -0.97
N ASN A 33 -9.88 -3.76 -1.91
CA ASN A 33 -9.56 -2.80 -2.96
C ASN A 33 -9.40 -1.36 -2.44
N GLY A 34 -10.19 -0.99 -1.42
CA GLY A 34 -10.02 0.24 -0.67
C GLY A 34 -8.65 0.32 -0.02
N MET A 35 -8.29 -0.71 0.76
CA MET A 35 -6.97 -0.83 1.41
C MET A 35 -5.83 -0.78 0.40
N ALA A 36 -5.90 -1.53 -0.71
CA ALA A 36 -4.89 -1.48 -1.77
C ALA A 36 -4.73 -0.07 -2.37
N THR A 37 -5.81 0.70 -2.44
CA THR A 37 -5.75 2.08 -2.93
C THR A 37 -5.18 3.03 -1.89
N ALA A 38 -5.57 2.88 -0.62
CA ALA A 38 -5.05 3.68 0.48
C ALA A 38 -3.55 3.45 0.68
N LEU A 39 -3.10 2.19 0.77
CA LEU A 39 -1.68 1.88 0.94
C LEU A 39 -0.83 2.28 -0.28
N TYR A 40 -1.41 2.29 -1.48
CA TYR A 40 -0.72 2.85 -2.64
C TYR A 40 -0.55 4.38 -2.53
N LYS A 41 -1.47 5.10 -1.89
CA LYS A 41 -1.29 6.54 -1.61
C LYS A 41 -0.13 6.76 -0.64
N GLU A 42 0.01 5.92 0.39
CA GLU A 42 1.18 6.02 1.27
C GLU A 42 2.48 5.75 0.51
N PHE A 43 2.47 4.83 -0.46
CA PHE A 43 3.64 4.49 -1.26
C PHE A 43 4.12 5.67 -2.11
N ILE A 44 3.21 6.37 -2.80
CA ILE A 44 3.58 7.53 -3.63
C ILE A 44 4.03 8.74 -2.80
N ASN A 45 3.74 8.75 -1.50
CA ASN A 45 4.18 9.79 -0.57
C ASN A 45 5.58 9.53 0.01
N LEU A 46 6.17 8.36 -0.25
CA LEU A 46 7.56 8.06 0.08
C LEU A 46 8.51 8.83 -0.85
N SER A 47 9.75 9.05 -0.41
CA SER A 47 10.79 9.55 -1.31
C SER A 47 11.04 8.58 -2.47
N ILE A 48 11.58 9.06 -3.59
CA ILE A 48 11.87 8.19 -4.74
C ILE A 48 12.86 7.09 -4.34
N GLU A 49 13.86 7.42 -3.53
CA GLU A 49 14.85 6.48 -3.01
C GLU A 49 14.20 5.41 -2.11
N GLU A 50 13.25 5.81 -1.25
CA GLU A 50 12.49 4.88 -0.44
C GLU A 50 11.60 3.97 -1.29
N GLN A 51 10.95 4.50 -2.32
CA GLN A 51 10.13 3.73 -3.25
C GLN A 51 10.97 2.67 -3.95
N GLU A 52 12.14 3.02 -4.48
CA GLU A 52 13.04 2.10 -5.16
C GLU A 52 13.57 1.01 -4.22
N ARG A 53 13.99 1.39 -3.01
CA ARG A 53 14.48 0.46 -1.97
C ARG A 53 13.40 -0.52 -1.54
N LEU A 54 12.17 -0.06 -1.38
CA LEU A 54 11.10 -0.85 -0.77
C LEU A 54 10.28 -1.64 -1.79
N LEU A 55 10.23 -1.24 -3.07
CA LEU A 55 9.31 -1.82 -4.06
C LEU A 55 9.31 -3.35 -4.07
N PHE A 56 10.48 -3.98 -3.97
CA PHE A 56 10.60 -5.44 -3.97
C PHE A 56 10.89 -6.04 -2.57
N SER A 57 11.02 -5.19 -1.55
CA SER A 57 11.27 -5.61 -0.16
C SER A 57 10.02 -6.17 0.52
N ASP A 58 10.21 -7.11 1.43
CA ASP A 58 9.16 -7.63 2.31
C ASP A 58 8.70 -6.61 3.36
N GLU A 59 9.52 -5.59 3.62
CA GLU A 59 9.21 -4.48 4.54
C GLU A 59 8.17 -3.50 3.96
N LEU A 60 7.92 -3.55 2.65
CA LEU A 60 7.02 -2.60 1.98
C LEU A 60 5.64 -2.58 2.65
N LEU A 61 5.02 -3.75 2.82
CA LEU A 61 3.64 -3.80 3.29
C LEU A 61 3.51 -3.37 4.76
N PRO A 62 4.32 -3.88 5.71
CA PRO A 62 4.30 -3.40 7.10
C PRO A 62 4.48 -1.87 7.20
N LEU A 63 5.44 -1.31 6.46
CA LEU A 63 5.73 0.12 6.50
C LEU A 63 4.55 0.96 5.97
N LEU A 64 3.94 0.56 4.85
CA LEU A 64 2.78 1.26 4.30
C LEU A 64 1.59 1.21 5.27
N VAL A 65 1.36 0.07 5.93
CA VAL A 65 0.29 -0.06 6.94
C VAL A 65 0.56 0.84 8.13
N GLN A 66 1.79 0.86 8.64
CA GLN A 66 2.18 1.74 9.74
C GLN A 66 1.91 3.22 9.41
N LYS A 67 2.42 3.70 8.26
CA LYS A 67 2.20 5.09 7.82
C LYS A 67 0.72 5.42 7.65
N HIS A 68 -0.06 4.47 7.16
CA HIS A 68 -1.50 4.65 7.02
C HIS A 68 -2.19 4.84 8.37
N VAL A 69 -1.84 4.04 9.37
CA VAL A 69 -2.37 4.15 10.73
C VAL A 69 -1.96 5.47 11.36
N GLU A 70 -0.67 5.83 11.31
CA GLU A 70 -0.16 7.12 11.82
C GLU A 70 -0.89 8.31 11.20
N ARG A 71 -1.14 8.28 9.89
CA ARG A 71 -1.88 9.34 9.18
C ARG A 71 -3.34 9.40 9.62
N MET A 72 -4.01 8.26 9.77
CA MET A 72 -5.38 8.24 10.29
C MET A 72 -5.43 8.79 11.71
N GLU A 73 -4.51 8.38 12.59
CA GLU A 73 -4.44 8.89 13.97
C GLU A 73 -4.32 10.41 14.01
N GLN A 74 -3.48 10.99 13.15
CA GLN A 74 -3.37 12.45 13.00
C GLN A 74 -4.67 13.10 12.51
N GLU A 75 -5.35 12.49 11.54
CA GLU A 75 -6.64 12.97 11.02
C GLU A 75 -7.79 12.85 12.05
N PHE A 76 -7.72 11.91 13.00
CA PHE A 76 -8.74 11.69 14.03
C PHE A 76 -8.51 12.50 15.33
N ILE A 77 -7.29 12.96 15.58
CA ILE A 77 -6.94 13.78 16.76
C ILE A 77 -7.23 15.28 16.52
N LEU A 78 -7.48 15.69 15.27
CA LEU A 78 -7.89 17.03 14.87
C LEU A 78 -9.42 17.15 14.73
#